data_AF-W8C9B9-F1
#
_entry.id   AF-W8C9B9-F1
#
_cell.length_a   1.000
_cell.length_b   1.000
_cell.length_c   1.000
_cell.angle_alpha   90.00
_cell.angle_beta   90.00
_cell.angle_gamma   90.00
#
_symmetry.space_group_name_H-M   'P 1'
#
loop_
_entity.id
_entity.type
_entity.pdbx_description
1 polymer ?
#
loop_
_entity_poly.entity_id
_entity_poly.type
_entity_poly.pdbx_seq_one_letter_code
_entity_poly.pdbx_strand_id
1 'polypeptide(L)'
;MINKLDFNNLVVTNKKKIQRIKAHSIQKLVQKIKKLKYLLDKKPEHEKNKERFRKATFILDEMKKLKCVVLMKNVLVLEKVPSAILTNGLSSPEEMAVAMVATNNDMQELTKVFKEKLGITKENKVWKNELMQASKKQIKILKTEKKRQSQSKRSR
;
A
#
# COMPACT_ATOMS: atom_id res chain seq x y z
N MET A 1 -22.66 0.96 -8.19
CA MET A 1 -21.80 2.06 -7.76
C MET A 1 -21.36 1.82 -6.32
N ILE A 2 -20.06 1.84 -6.03
CA ILE A 2 -19.58 1.83 -4.63
C ILE A 2 -19.83 3.20 -4.01
N ASN A 3 -20.56 3.22 -2.90
CA ASN A 3 -20.68 4.40 -2.08
C ASN A 3 -19.37 4.68 -1.32
N LYS A 4 -18.71 5.80 -1.65
CA LYS A 4 -17.46 6.23 -0.98
C LYS A 4 -17.64 6.46 0.52
N LEU A 5 -18.83 6.89 0.95
CA LEU A 5 -19.14 7.11 2.35
C LEU A 5 -19.17 5.79 3.10
N ASP A 6 -19.85 4.78 2.55
CA ASP A 6 -19.95 3.45 3.17
C ASP A 6 -18.58 2.78 3.26
N PHE A 7 -17.75 2.90 2.22
CA PHE A 7 -16.35 2.46 2.29
C PHE A 7 -15.57 3.16 3.40
N ASN A 8 -15.63 4.49 3.48
CA ASN A 8 -14.92 5.24 4.51
C ASN A 8 -15.41 4.85 5.92
N ASN A 9 -16.72 4.69 6.09
CA ASN A 9 -17.33 4.26 7.36
C ASN A 9 -16.83 2.87 7.75
N LEU A 10 -16.81 1.91 6.81
CA LEU A 10 -16.27 0.57 7.04
C LEU A 10 -14.79 0.62 7.45
N VAL A 11 -13.96 1.46 6.80
CA VAL A 11 -12.57 1.64 7.20
C VAL A 11 -12.46 2.22 8.60
N VAL A 12 -13.29 3.21 8.96
CA VAL A 12 -13.28 3.85 10.28
C VAL A 12 -13.68 2.84 11.37
N THR A 13 -14.75 2.08 11.16
CA THR A 13 -15.22 1.05 12.10
C THR A 13 -14.15 -0.03 12.31
N ASN A 14 -13.43 -0.42 11.26
CA ASN A 14 -12.39 -1.44 11.33
C ASN A 14 -10.98 -0.89 11.57
N LYS A 15 -10.84 0.42 11.86
CA LYS A 15 -9.54 1.11 11.89
C LYS A 15 -8.54 0.45 12.84
N LYS A 16 -8.99 0.04 14.02
CA LYS A 16 -8.13 -0.66 15.02
C LYS A 16 -7.60 -1.99 14.48
N LYS A 17 -8.45 -2.80 13.83
CA LYS A 17 -8.04 -4.08 13.20
C LYS A 17 -7.04 -3.82 12.08
N ILE A 18 -7.31 -2.86 11.20
CA ILE A 18 -6.41 -2.46 10.10
C ILE A 18 -5.04 -1.99 10.63
N GLN A 19 -5.03 -1.15 11.66
CA GLN A 19 -3.80 -0.66 12.28
C GLN A 19 -3.00 -1.77 12.94
N ARG A 20 -3.65 -2.70 13.63
CA ARG A 20 -3.00 -3.88 14.23
C ARG A 20 -2.34 -4.74 13.17
N ILE A 21 -3.06 -5.04 12.08
CA ILE A 21 -2.54 -5.82 10.96
C ILE A 21 -1.32 -5.13 10.33
N LYS A 22 -1.43 -3.82 10.07
CA LYS A 22 -0.34 -3.00 9.55
C LYS A 22 0.89 -3.05 10.48
N ALA A 23 0.69 -2.88 11.78
CA ALA A 23 1.77 -2.92 12.77
C ALA A 23 2.48 -4.28 12.80
N HIS A 24 1.71 -5.37 12.69
CA HIS A 24 2.25 -6.72 12.63
C HIS A 24 3.10 -6.94 11.35
N SER A 25 2.63 -6.48 10.19
CA SER A 25 3.42 -6.53 8.95
C SER A 25 4.70 -5.68 9.05
N ILE A 26 4.64 -4.50 9.66
CA ILE A 26 5.82 -3.68 9.97
C ILE A 26 6.81 -4.43 10.86
N GLN A 27 6.33 -5.08 11.93
CA GLN A 27 7.18 -5.81 12.85
C GLN A 27 7.94 -6.95 12.17
N LYS A 28 7.25 -7.74 11.32
CA LYS A 28 7.88 -8.78 10.50
C LYS A 28 8.97 -8.20 9.58
N LEU A 29 8.70 -7.06 8.95
CA LEU A 29 9.67 -6.40 8.08
C LEU A 29 10.88 -5.87 8.86
N VAL A 30 10.65 -5.27 10.03
CA VAL A 30 11.72 -4.82 10.93
C VAL A 30 12.60 -5.99 11.38
N GLN A 31 12.02 -7.13 11.73
CA GLN A 31 12.79 -8.33 12.08
C GLN A 31 13.64 -8.82 10.89
N LYS A 32 13.11 -8.79 9.66
CA LYS A 32 13.87 -9.12 8.45
C LYS A 32 15.03 -8.16 8.22
N ILE A 33 14.82 -6.85 8.40
CA ILE A 33 15.86 -5.83 8.29
C ILE A 33 16.95 -6.05 9.33
N LYS A 34 16.59 -6.35 10.58
CA LYS A 34 17.56 -6.69 11.65
C LYS A 34 18.43 -7.89 11.27
N LYS A 35 17.82 -8.95 10.74
CA LYS A 35 18.56 -10.14 10.25
C LYS A 35 19.51 -9.79 9.11
N LEU A 36 19.05 -9.00 8.14
CA LEU A 36 19.89 -8.55 7.01
C LEU A 36 21.05 -7.67 7.48
N LYS A 37 20.81 -6.77 8.44
CA LYS A 37 21.87 -5.96 9.06
C LYS A 37 22.93 -6.84 9.70
N TYR A 38 22.52 -7.78 10.55
CA TYR A 38 23.44 -8.73 11.18
C TYR A 38 24.29 -9.53 10.18
N LEU A 39 23.70 -9.94 9.05
CA LEU A 39 24.44 -10.63 7.98
C LEU A 39 25.43 -9.72 7.26
N LEU A 40 25.08 -8.44 7.08
CA LEU A 40 25.97 -7.44 6.49
C LEU A 40 27.11 -7.05 7.43
N ASP A 41 26.86 -6.95 8.73
CA ASP A 41 27.89 -6.71 9.73
C ASP A 41 28.96 -7.82 9.71
N LYS A 42 28.55 -9.07 9.41
CA LYS A 42 29.47 -10.22 9.24
C LYS A 42 30.14 -10.29 7.86
N LYS A 43 29.44 -9.89 6.80
CA LYS A 43 29.90 -9.96 5.41
C LYS A 43 29.54 -8.67 4.68
N PRO A 44 30.31 -7.59 4.90
CA PRO A 44 29.99 -6.28 4.36
C PRO A 44 29.94 -6.27 2.84
N GLU A 45 30.82 -7.00 2.17
CA GLU A 45 30.93 -7.02 0.70
C GLU A 45 29.81 -7.76 -0.03
N HIS A 46 28.85 -8.35 0.69
CA HIS A 46 27.80 -9.14 0.06
C HIS A 46 26.72 -8.25 -0.61
N GLU A 47 26.95 -7.85 -1.86
CA GLU A 47 26.10 -6.92 -2.63
C GLU A 47 24.61 -7.29 -2.64
N LYS A 48 24.26 -8.57 -2.84
CA LYS A 48 22.84 -8.99 -2.81
C LYS A 48 22.16 -8.71 -1.47
N ASN A 49 22.90 -8.77 -0.36
CA ASN A 49 22.34 -8.48 0.96
C ASN A 49 22.22 -6.98 1.19
N LYS A 50 23.15 -6.17 0.65
CA LYS A 50 23.06 -4.69 0.67
C LYS A 50 21.81 -4.24 -0.08
N GLU A 51 21.59 -4.78 -1.28
CA GLU A 51 20.42 -4.46 -2.09
C GLU A 51 19.11 -4.88 -1.41
N ARG A 52 19.05 -6.11 -0.88
CA ARG A 52 17.88 -6.60 -0.12
C ARG A 52 17.58 -5.75 1.11
N PHE A 53 18.62 -5.31 1.82
CA PHE A 53 18.49 -4.43 2.97
C PHE A 53 17.90 -3.08 2.56
N ARG A 54 18.47 -2.42 1.54
CA ARG A 54 17.96 -1.15 0.99
C ARG A 54 16.50 -1.26 0.54
N LYS A 55 16.16 -2.30 -0.23
CA LYS A 55 14.77 -2.55 -0.66
C LYS A 55 13.84 -2.71 0.53
N ALA A 56 14.22 -3.51 1.53
CA ALA A 56 13.40 -3.73 2.72
C ALA A 56 13.19 -2.44 3.52
N THR A 57 14.20 -1.56 3.62
CA THR A 57 14.07 -0.27 4.29
C THR A 57 13.14 0.69 3.55
N PHE A 58 13.17 0.72 2.21
CA PHE A 58 12.23 1.52 1.43
C PHE A 58 10.79 1.05 1.59
N ILE A 59 10.57 -0.26 1.55
CA ILE A 59 9.24 -0.84 1.79
C ILE A 59 8.72 -0.48 3.19
N LEU A 60 9.60 -0.47 4.19
CA LEU A 60 9.23 -0.10 5.56
C LEU A 60 8.78 1.36 5.65
N ASP A 61 9.49 2.26 4.99
CA ASP A 61 9.15 3.69 4.97
C ASP A 61 7.79 3.93 4.30
N GLU A 62 7.57 3.32 3.13
CA GLU A 62 6.28 3.38 2.44
C GLU A 62 5.14 2.78 3.27
N MET A 63 5.37 1.62 3.89
CA MET A 63 4.38 1.00 4.76
C MET A 63 3.99 1.94 5.91
N LYS A 64 4.93 2.65 6.54
CA LYS A 64 4.62 3.61 7.62
C LYS A 64 3.74 4.76 7.13
N LYS A 65 4.00 5.32 5.94
CA LYS A 65 3.23 6.44 5.36
C LYS A 65 1.79 6.10 5.00
N LEU A 66 1.50 4.83 4.67
CA LEU A 66 0.17 4.40 4.23
C LEU A 66 -0.91 4.60 5.30
N LYS A 67 -1.84 5.53 5.06
CA LYS A 67 -3.03 5.70 5.91
C LYS A 67 -4.00 4.53 5.72
N CYS A 68 -4.77 4.16 6.75
CA CYS A 68 -5.68 3.00 6.71
C CYS A 68 -6.64 3.02 5.51
N VAL A 69 -7.18 4.20 5.16
CA VAL A 69 -8.08 4.36 4.00
C VAL A 69 -7.36 4.04 2.70
N VAL A 70 -6.17 4.61 2.49
CA VAL A 70 -5.36 4.40 1.28
C VAL A 70 -4.91 2.95 1.19
N LEU A 71 -4.46 2.38 2.31
CA LEU A 71 -4.09 0.98 2.42
C LEU A 71 -5.24 0.06 2.01
N MET A 72 -6.44 0.25 2.56
CA MET A 72 -7.59 -0.59 2.21
C MET A 72 -8.02 -0.44 0.75
N LYS A 73 -7.92 0.77 0.18
CA LYS A 73 -8.17 0.97 -1.26
C LYS A 73 -7.19 0.15 -2.10
N ASN A 74 -5.90 0.28 -1.82
CA ASN A 74 -4.86 -0.42 -2.57
C ASN A 74 -4.96 -1.94 -2.38
N VAL A 75 -5.31 -2.40 -1.17
CA VAL A 75 -5.57 -3.82 -0.86
C VAL A 75 -6.74 -4.38 -1.66
N LEU A 76 -7.84 -3.63 -1.79
CA LEU A 76 -9.01 -4.08 -2.54
C LEU A 76 -8.76 -4.12 -4.05
N VAL A 77 -8.05 -3.11 -4.58
CA VAL A 77 -7.84 -2.92 -6.03
C VAL A 77 -6.70 -3.77 -6.58
N LEU A 78 -5.87 -4.35 -5.72
CA LEU A 78 -4.77 -5.25 -6.07
C LEU A 78 -5.18 -6.28 -7.14
N GLU A 79 -4.62 -6.13 -8.34
CA GLU A 79 -4.97 -6.97 -9.49
C GLU A 79 -4.15 -8.25 -9.55
N LYS A 80 -2.87 -8.14 -9.18
CA LYS A 80 -1.93 -9.26 -9.14
C LYS A 80 -2.02 -9.95 -7.79
N VAL A 81 -1.79 -11.26 -7.78
CA VAL A 81 -1.68 -12.04 -6.54
C VAL A 81 -0.56 -11.44 -5.68
N PRO A 82 -0.80 -11.10 -4.40
CA PRO A 82 0.19 -10.45 -3.55
C PRO A 82 1.55 -11.17 -3.52
N SER A 83 1.56 -12.51 -3.52
CA SER A 83 2.78 -13.30 -3.57
C SER A 83 3.60 -13.07 -4.84
N ALA A 84 2.93 -12.89 -5.99
CA ALA A 84 3.60 -12.60 -7.25
C ALA A 84 4.25 -11.21 -7.24
N ILE A 85 3.62 -10.20 -6.62
CA ILE A 85 4.20 -8.86 -6.48
C ILE A 85 5.49 -8.90 -5.64
N LEU A 86 5.51 -9.73 -4.61
CA LEU A 86 6.68 -9.88 -3.75
C LEU A 86 7.86 -10.57 -4.45
N THR A 87 7.63 -11.31 -5.53
CA THR A 87 8.65 -12.07 -6.26
C THR A 87 9.06 -11.45 -7.60
N ASN A 88 8.19 -10.65 -8.23
CA ASN A 88 8.38 -10.15 -9.61
C ASN A 88 9.56 -9.18 -9.79
N GLY A 89 10.18 -8.68 -8.71
CA GLY A 89 11.40 -7.85 -8.76
C GLY A 89 11.24 -6.46 -9.39
N LEU A 90 10.19 -6.25 -10.21
CA LEU A 90 9.82 -5.02 -10.92
C LEU A 90 8.76 -4.19 -10.17
N SER A 91 8.28 -4.66 -9.03
CA SER A 91 7.25 -3.96 -8.25
C SER A 91 7.82 -2.79 -7.47
N SER A 92 7.04 -1.72 -7.38
CA SER A 92 7.44 -0.53 -6.62
C SER A 92 7.45 -0.82 -5.11
N PRO A 93 8.24 -0.08 -4.31
CA PRO A 93 8.23 -0.23 -2.85
C PRO A 93 6.85 -0.05 -2.22
N GLU A 94 6.01 0.83 -2.79
CA GLU A 94 4.62 1.02 -2.36
C GLU A 94 3.77 -0.22 -2.66
N GLU A 95 3.84 -0.76 -3.87
CA GLU A 95 3.12 -2.00 -4.25
C GLU A 95 3.54 -3.17 -3.36
N MET A 96 4.84 -3.31 -3.09
CA MET A 96 5.36 -4.33 -2.20
C MET A 96 4.89 -4.14 -0.76
N ALA A 97 4.81 -2.91 -0.27
CA ALA A 97 4.29 -2.61 1.06
C ALA A 97 2.82 -3.02 1.19
N VAL A 98 1.99 -2.68 0.19
CA VAL A 98 0.58 -3.10 0.17
C VAL A 98 0.47 -4.62 0.07
N ALA A 99 1.26 -5.26 -0.79
CA ALA A 99 1.26 -6.72 -0.94
C ALA A 99 1.68 -7.46 0.35
N MET A 100 2.67 -6.94 1.09
CA MET A 100 3.06 -7.49 2.40
C MET A 100 1.96 -7.42 3.46
N VAL A 101 1.06 -6.44 3.35
CA VAL A 101 -0.11 -6.36 4.23
C VAL A 101 -1.21 -7.28 3.73
N ALA A 102 -1.41 -7.36 2.40
CA ALA A 102 -2.44 -8.19 1.78
C ALA A 102 -2.19 -9.71 1.91
N THR A 103 -0.95 -10.15 2.16
CA THR A 103 -0.64 -11.55 2.48
C THR A 103 -0.97 -11.95 3.91
N ASN A 104 -1.32 -11.01 4.79
CA ASN A 104 -1.76 -11.33 6.14
C ASN A 104 -3.17 -11.93 6.12
N ASN A 105 -3.36 -13.10 6.74
CA ASN A 105 -4.65 -13.81 6.80
C ASN A 105 -5.78 -12.92 7.34
N ASP A 106 -5.52 -12.14 8.38
CA ASP A 106 -6.51 -11.22 8.96
C ASP A 106 -6.90 -10.12 7.96
N MET A 107 -5.96 -9.69 7.12
CA MET A 107 -6.24 -8.72 6.05
C MET A 107 -7.07 -9.36 4.94
N GLN A 108 -6.79 -10.62 4.59
CA GLN A 108 -7.55 -11.34 3.57
C GLN A 108 -8.99 -11.55 4.00
N GLU A 109 -9.21 -11.98 5.24
CA GLU A 109 -10.54 -12.08 5.83
C GLU A 109 -11.25 -10.72 5.83
N LEU A 110 -10.57 -9.67 6.30
CA LEU A 110 -11.12 -8.32 6.29
C LEU A 110 -11.49 -7.86 4.88
N THR A 111 -10.68 -8.20 3.88
CA THR A 111 -10.92 -7.87 2.48
C THR A 111 -12.16 -8.59 1.94
N LYS A 112 -12.42 -9.84 2.37
CA LYS A 112 -13.65 -10.56 2.02
C LYS A 112 -14.89 -9.85 2.58
N VAL A 113 -14.87 -9.51 3.87
CA VAL A 113 -15.95 -8.76 4.53
C VAL A 113 -16.20 -7.41 3.84
N PHE A 114 -15.14 -6.70 3.45
CA PHE A 114 -15.28 -5.45 2.71
C PHE A 114 -15.91 -5.66 1.34
N LYS A 115 -15.52 -6.70 0.61
CA LYS A 115 -16.10 -7.01 -0.70
C LYS A 115 -17.58 -7.37 -0.59
N GLU A 116 -17.95 -8.18 0.39
CA GLU A 116 -19.34 -8.56 0.66
C GLU A 116 -20.19 -7.34 1.01
N LYS A 117 -19.75 -6.51 1.97
CA LYS A 117 -20.50 -5.33 2.40
C LYS A 117 -20.61 -4.23 1.34
N LEU A 118 -19.65 -4.17 0.41
CA LEU A 118 -19.66 -3.20 -0.69
C LEU A 118 -20.26 -3.76 -1.97
N GLY A 119 -20.77 -5.00 -1.96
CA GLY A 119 -21.33 -5.66 -3.15
C GLY A 119 -20.33 -5.82 -4.30
N ILE A 120 -19.03 -5.98 -3.97
CA ILE A 120 -17.96 -6.11 -4.96
C ILE A 120 -17.93 -7.54 -5.50
N THR A 121 -18.37 -7.71 -6.74
CA THR A 121 -18.26 -8.98 -7.48
C THR A 121 -17.09 -8.95 -8.48
N LYS A 122 -16.65 -10.13 -8.94
CA LYS A 122 -15.56 -10.25 -9.94
C LYS A 122 -15.96 -9.71 -11.33
N GLU A 123 -17.25 -9.68 -11.61
CA GLU A 123 -17.83 -9.32 -12.91
C GLU A 123 -17.90 -7.80 -13.10
N ASN A 124 -18.14 -7.06 -12.02
CA ASN A 124 -18.12 -5.62 -12.05
C ASN A 124 -16.66 -5.16 -11.92
N LYS A 125 -16.04 -4.58 -12.95
CA LYS A 125 -14.71 -3.95 -12.85
C LYS A 125 -14.77 -2.43 -12.67
N VAL A 126 -15.95 -1.83 -12.86
CA VAL A 126 -16.17 -0.37 -12.83
C VAL A 126 -15.90 0.19 -11.43
N TRP A 127 -16.18 -0.60 -10.39
CA TRP A 127 -16.01 -0.20 -9.00
C TRP A 127 -14.55 0.16 -8.62
N LYS A 128 -13.55 -0.41 -9.28
CA LYS A 128 -12.14 -0.08 -9.02
C LYS A 128 -11.87 1.39 -9.33
N ASN A 129 -12.37 1.84 -10.48
CA ASN A 129 -12.26 3.23 -10.90
C ASN A 129 -13.05 4.14 -9.95
N GLU A 130 -14.25 3.74 -9.54
CA GLU A 130 -15.05 4.50 -8.57
C GLU A 130 -14.37 4.64 -7.20
N LEU A 131 -13.72 3.58 -6.71
CA LEU A 131 -13.00 3.58 -5.42
C LEU A 131 -11.72 4.44 -5.49
N MET A 132 -11.00 4.36 -6.62
CA MET A 132 -9.75 5.07 -6.88
C MET A 132 -9.97 6.51 -7.34
N GLN A 133 -11.19 6.87 -7.78
CA GLN A 133 -11.51 8.25 -8.12
C GLN A 133 -11.14 9.16 -6.95
N ALA A 134 -10.10 9.95 -7.18
CA ALA A 134 -9.57 10.92 -6.26
C ALA A 134 -10.72 11.76 -5.70
N SER A 135 -10.67 12.02 -4.39
CA SER A 135 -11.55 13.01 -3.77
C SER A 135 -11.45 14.30 -4.57
N LYS A 136 -12.57 15.04 -4.75
CA LYS A 136 -12.55 16.40 -5.38
C LYS A 136 -11.43 17.28 -4.78
N LYS A 137 -11.05 17.04 -3.52
CA LYS A 137 -9.93 17.68 -2.82
C LYS A 137 -8.54 17.29 -3.37
N GLN A 138 -8.30 16.01 -3.65
CA GLN A 138 -7.05 15.54 -4.26
C GLN A 138 -6.92 16.00 -5.72
N ILE A 139 -8.01 16.01 -6.47
CA ILE A 139 -8.03 16.55 -7.84
C ILE A 139 -7.69 18.05 -7.83
N LYS A 140 -8.26 18.81 -6.86
CA LYS A 140 -7.91 20.22 -6.67
C LYS A 140 -6.42 20.39 -6.33
N ILE A 141 -5.88 19.63 -5.37
CA ILE A 141 -4.46 19.71 -4.96
C ILE A 141 -3.53 19.40 -6.15
N LEU A 142 -3.80 18.32 -6.90
CA LEU A 142 -3.03 17.95 -8.09
C LEU A 142 -3.11 19.00 -9.20
N LYS A 143 -4.28 19.63 -9.41
CA LYS A 143 -4.42 20.77 -10.33
C LYS A 143 -3.62 21.98 -9.84
N THR A 144 -3.62 22.27 -8.54
CA THR A 144 -2.89 23.40 -7.95
C THR A 144 -1.37 23.19 -8.02
N GLU A 145 -0.86 21.99 -7.74
CA GLU A 145 0.57 21.66 -7.87
C GLU A 145 1.04 21.72 -9.32
N LYS A 146 0.27 21.15 -10.27
CA LYS A 146 0.60 21.27 -11.70
C LYS A 146 0.62 22.72 -12.18
N LYS A 147 -0.28 23.58 -11.65
CA LYS A 147 -0.30 25.03 -11.98
C LYS A 147 0.93 25.76 -11.42
N ARG A 148 1.38 25.42 -10.20
CA ARG A 148 2.60 25.98 -9.59
C ARG A 148 3.87 25.56 -10.35
N GLN A 149 3.97 24.30 -10.76
CA GLN A 149 5.12 23.80 -11.53
C GLN A 149 5.20 24.43 -12.94
N SER A 150 4.06 24.75 -13.55
CA SER A 150 4.02 25.41 -14.86
C SER A 150 4.30 26.92 -14.79
N GLN A 151 3.96 27.60 -13.69
CA GLN A 151 4.39 29.00 -13.46
C GLN A 151 5.88 29.11 -13.17
N SER A 152 6.45 28.20 -12.38
CA SER A 152 7.90 28.18 -12.11
C SER A 152 8.76 27.97 -13.38
N LYS A 153 8.24 27.24 -14.38
CA LYS A 153 8.92 27.03 -15.68
C LYS A 153 8.80 28.19 -16.67
N ARG A 154 7.84 29.12 -16.48
CA ARG A 154 7.68 30.32 -17.32
C ARG A 154 8.44 31.55 -16.80
N SER A 155 9.13 31.41 -15.67
CA SER A 155 9.84 32.51 -14.98
C SER A 155 11.37 32.42 -15.13
N ARG A 156 11.85 31.68 -16.14
CA ARG A 156 13.26 31.60 -16.54
C ARG A 156 13.39 31.95 -18.00
#